data_AF-B9WEN5-F1
#
_entry.id   AF-B9WEN5-F1
#
_cell.length_a   1.000
_cell.length_b   1.000
_cell.length_c   1.000
_cell.angle_alpha   90.00
_cell.angle_beta   90.00
_cell.angle_gamma   90.00
#
_symmetry.space_group_name_H-M   'P 1'
#
loop_
_entity.id
_entity.type
_entity.pdbx_description
1 polymer ?
#
loop_
_entity_poly.entity_id
_entity_poly.type
_entity_poly.pdbx_seq_one_letter_code
_entity_poly.pdbx_strand_id
1 'polypeptide(L)'
;MWPFTKSSNSDDRLNDLSKDLPSDLQKVLEQETLQDSNKFELDKYSRIVNDILNQLPPQFTTEQELLDFENYKIQNNYKIVAQINCAEIENYLIQLNNNHSISQFWSNLFNSTNSNSNSDSSEDNVTTNPNQALKNYKSCKNLTIDGLKLLNYSKCYNIKQCQFIRYHLDQLYIKNFGSLGQNVNDKNVESYYKDLDQLFYKVWK
;
A
#
# COMPACT_ATOMS: atom_id res chain seq x y z
N MET A 1 -31.32 4.82 27.73
CA MET A 1 -30.88 3.43 28.00
C MET A 1 -30.72 2.75 26.64
N TRP A 2 -29.48 2.53 26.19
CA TRP A 2 -29.17 1.92 24.88
C TRP A 2 -29.17 0.38 25.01
N PRO A 3 -29.75 -0.40 24.07
CA PRO A 3 -29.97 -1.83 24.25
C PRO A 3 -28.90 -2.67 23.52
N PHE A 4 -27.63 -2.65 23.96
CA PHE A 4 -26.60 -3.55 23.41
C PHE A 4 -25.74 -4.22 24.47
N THR A 5 -26.36 -4.71 25.54
CA THR A 5 -25.69 -5.67 26.42
C THR A 5 -26.50 -6.95 26.53
N LYS A 6 -26.08 -7.97 25.79
CA LYS A 6 -26.08 -9.36 26.24
C LYS A 6 -25.11 -10.20 25.40
N SER A 7 -24.12 -10.71 26.12
CA SER A 7 -23.09 -11.66 25.71
C SER A 7 -23.69 -13.02 25.37
N SER A 8 -23.46 -13.51 24.15
CA SER A 8 -23.27 -14.94 23.85
C SER A 8 -22.72 -15.13 22.42
N ASN A 9 -21.55 -15.76 22.33
CA ASN A 9 -20.88 -16.43 21.20
C ASN A 9 -20.90 -15.75 19.81
N SER A 10 -19.70 -15.44 19.32
CA SER A 10 -19.41 -14.56 18.17
C SER A 10 -19.48 -15.20 16.78
N ASP A 11 -19.61 -16.51 16.66
CA ASP A 11 -19.33 -17.17 15.37
C ASP A 11 -20.59 -17.36 14.50
N ASP A 12 -21.78 -17.43 15.10
CA ASP A 12 -23.04 -17.64 14.35
C ASP A 12 -23.69 -16.34 13.83
N ARG A 13 -23.29 -15.16 14.31
CA ARG A 13 -23.96 -13.88 13.97
C ARG A 13 -23.52 -13.25 12.66
N LEU A 14 -22.30 -13.47 12.22
CA LEU A 14 -21.77 -12.84 11.00
C LEU A 14 -22.51 -13.32 9.73
N ASN A 15 -22.95 -14.58 9.74
CA ASN A 15 -23.74 -15.18 8.67
C ASN A 15 -25.23 -14.78 8.68
N ASP A 16 -25.76 -14.39 9.85
CA ASP A 16 -27.15 -13.91 9.97
C ASP A 16 -27.25 -12.40 9.70
N LEU A 17 -26.25 -11.61 10.10
CA LEU A 17 -26.19 -10.17 9.80
C LEU A 17 -26.00 -9.91 8.31
N SER A 18 -25.19 -10.72 7.60
CA SER A 18 -24.92 -10.49 6.18
C SER A 18 -26.19 -10.58 5.32
N LYS A 19 -27.20 -11.38 5.69
CA LYS A 19 -28.45 -11.54 4.93
C LYS A 19 -29.37 -10.32 4.92
N ASP A 20 -29.31 -9.50 5.97
CA ASP A 20 -30.20 -8.34 6.13
C ASP A 20 -29.59 -7.02 5.64
N LEU A 21 -28.33 -7.02 5.20
CA LEU A 21 -27.69 -5.82 4.65
C LEU A 21 -28.01 -5.64 3.16
N PRO A 22 -28.23 -4.38 2.70
CA PRO A 22 -28.30 -4.04 1.28
C PRO A 22 -27.10 -4.60 0.50
N SER A 23 -27.31 -5.02 -0.75
CA SER A 23 -26.30 -5.70 -1.59
C SER A 23 -24.98 -4.94 -1.71
N ASP A 24 -25.04 -3.62 -1.61
CA ASP A 24 -23.87 -2.76 -1.75
C ASP A 24 -22.97 -2.80 -0.50
N LEU A 25 -23.56 -3.01 0.69
CA LEU A 25 -22.82 -3.13 1.94
C LEU A 25 -22.29 -4.55 2.16
N GLN A 26 -23.00 -5.58 1.68
CA GLN A 26 -22.49 -6.95 1.65
C GLN A 26 -21.20 -7.03 0.83
N LYS A 27 -21.16 -6.38 -0.35
CA LYS A 27 -19.97 -6.34 -1.20
C LYS A 27 -18.78 -5.63 -0.54
N VAL A 28 -19.03 -4.61 0.29
CA VAL A 28 -17.99 -3.93 1.06
C VAL A 28 -17.43 -4.85 2.15
N LEU A 29 -18.29 -5.56 2.88
CA LEU A 29 -17.89 -6.53 3.90
C LEU A 29 -17.11 -7.71 3.31
N GLU A 30 -17.56 -8.27 2.17
CA GLU A 30 -16.85 -9.33 1.47
C GLU A 30 -15.49 -8.84 0.92
N GLN A 31 -15.38 -7.58 0.48
CA GLN A 31 -14.09 -7.01 0.08
C GLN A 31 -13.11 -6.84 1.25
N GLU A 32 -13.60 -6.62 2.47
CA GLU A 32 -12.76 -6.50 3.66
C GLU A 32 -12.30 -7.87 4.18
N THR A 33 -13.16 -8.91 4.13
CA THR A 33 -12.82 -10.25 4.62
C THR A 33 -11.87 -11.02 3.71
N LEU A 34 -11.86 -10.74 2.40
CA LEU A 34 -10.96 -11.40 1.44
C LEU A 34 -9.50 -10.89 1.47
N GLN A 35 -9.17 -9.92 2.33
CA GLN A 35 -7.81 -9.38 2.47
C GLN A 35 -6.93 -10.11 3.51
N ASP A 36 -7.38 -11.21 4.10
CA ASP A 36 -6.56 -12.01 5.03
C ASP A 36 -5.70 -13.05 4.29
N SER A 37 -4.69 -12.55 3.58
CA SER A 37 -3.55 -13.39 3.22
C SER A 37 -2.61 -13.50 4.42
N ASN A 38 -2.78 -14.59 5.17
CA ASN A 38 -1.93 -15.09 6.24
C ASN A 38 -0.42 -14.93 5.97
N LYS A 39 0.22 -13.89 6.53
CA LYS A 39 1.70 -13.85 6.62
C LYS A 39 2.30 -13.22 7.88
N PHE A 40 1.54 -12.62 8.79
CA PHE A 40 2.15 -11.99 9.99
C PHE A 40 1.30 -12.11 11.24
N GLU A 41 1.97 -12.07 12.41
CA GLU A 41 1.39 -11.87 13.76
C GLU A 41 0.69 -10.49 13.88
N LEU A 42 -0.19 -10.13 12.95
CA LEU A 42 -0.97 -8.88 12.92
C LEU A 42 -1.71 -8.66 14.25
N ASP A 43 -2.15 -9.75 14.88
CA ASP A 43 -2.80 -9.74 16.18
C ASP A 43 -1.86 -9.27 17.31
N LYS A 44 -0.57 -9.64 17.30
CA LYS A 44 0.40 -9.20 18.30
C LYS A 44 0.67 -7.69 18.22
N TYR A 45 0.97 -7.19 17.02
CA TYR A 45 1.19 -5.75 16.81
C TYR A 45 -0.05 -4.94 17.15
N SER A 46 -1.23 -5.43 16.76
CA SER A 46 -2.51 -4.79 17.08
C SER A 46 -2.76 -4.70 18.60
N ARG A 47 -2.42 -5.75 19.36
CA ARG A 47 -2.50 -5.74 20.82
C ARG A 47 -1.58 -4.71 21.43
N ILE A 48 -0.31 -4.69 21.04
CA ILE A 48 0.68 -3.70 21.52
C ILE A 48 0.18 -2.27 21.26
N VAL A 49 -0.31 -2.00 20.05
CA VAL A 49 -0.83 -0.67 19.68
C VAL A 49 -2.04 -0.29 20.53
N ASN A 50 -2.99 -1.20 20.72
CA ASN A 50 -4.15 -0.93 21.56
C ASN A 50 -3.74 -0.63 23.01
N ASP A 51 -2.80 -1.39 23.56
CA ASP A 51 -2.30 -1.18 24.93
C ASP A 51 -1.63 0.21 25.08
N ILE A 52 -0.86 0.65 24.09
CA ILE A 52 -0.25 1.98 24.06
C ILE A 52 -1.33 3.07 23.95
N LEU A 53 -2.26 2.93 23.00
CA LEU A 53 -3.32 3.92 22.79
C LEU A 53 -4.21 4.09 24.04
N ASN A 54 -4.45 3.02 24.79
CA ASN A 54 -5.21 3.07 26.05
C ASN A 54 -4.48 3.83 27.17
N GLN A 55 -3.15 3.95 27.11
CA GLN A 55 -2.34 4.66 28.11
C GLN A 55 -2.09 6.12 27.74
N LEU A 56 -2.27 6.48 26.46
CA LEU A 56 -2.01 7.82 25.97
C LEU A 56 -3.15 8.78 26.33
N PRO A 57 -2.83 10.05 26.66
CA PRO A 57 -3.85 11.05 26.95
C PRO A 57 -4.70 11.37 25.70
N PRO A 58 -5.88 11.99 25.83
CA PRO A 58 -6.56 12.55 24.67
C PRO A 58 -5.70 13.64 24.03
N GLN A 59 -5.48 13.57 22.71
CA GLN A 59 -4.71 14.58 21.96
C GLN A 59 -5.52 15.81 21.61
N PHE A 60 -6.78 15.58 21.25
CA PHE A 60 -7.65 16.60 20.69
C PHE A 60 -8.46 17.21 21.83
N THR A 61 -8.27 18.51 22.04
CA THR A 61 -8.97 19.25 23.08
C THR A 61 -10.26 19.87 22.56
N THR A 62 -10.30 20.09 21.24
CA THR A 62 -11.45 20.63 20.54
C THR A 62 -12.02 19.63 19.54
N GLU A 63 -13.32 19.73 19.29
CA GLU A 63 -14.00 18.93 18.27
C GLU A 63 -13.46 19.20 16.86
N GLN A 64 -13.04 20.45 16.59
CA GLN A 64 -12.46 20.81 15.29
C GLN A 64 -11.14 20.07 15.03
N GLU A 65 -10.24 19.98 16.02
CA GLU A 65 -8.97 19.26 15.87
C GLU A 65 -9.19 17.76 15.62
N LEU A 66 -10.18 17.17 16.30
CA LEU A 66 -10.57 15.78 16.07
C LEU A 66 -11.11 15.58 14.65
N LEU A 67 -11.99 16.48 14.19
CA LEU A 67 -12.54 16.45 12.84
C LEU A 67 -11.44 16.59 11.77
N ASP A 68 -10.50 17.52 11.97
CA ASP A 68 -9.36 17.72 11.07
C ASP A 68 -8.49 16.46 11.00
N PHE A 69 -8.31 15.77 12.13
CA PHE A 69 -7.57 14.52 12.17
C PHE A 69 -8.27 13.38 11.44
N GLU A 70 -9.58 13.20 11.64
CA GLU A 70 -10.34 12.17 10.93
C GLU A 70 -10.39 12.45 9.42
N ASN A 71 -10.57 13.71 9.02
CA ASN A 71 -10.46 14.13 7.63
C ASN A 71 -9.08 13.81 7.04
N TYR A 72 -8.01 14.07 7.79
CA TYR A 72 -6.66 13.69 7.39
C TYR A 72 -6.54 12.18 7.15
N LYS A 73 -7.09 11.34 8.03
CA LYS A 73 -7.05 9.87 7.89
C LYS A 73 -7.83 9.38 6.66
N ILE A 74 -8.96 10.00 6.34
CA ILE A 74 -9.75 9.69 5.14
C ILE A 74 -8.95 10.02 3.88
N GLN A 75 -8.41 11.25 3.80
CA GLN A 75 -7.62 11.73 2.67
C GLN A 75 -6.30 10.98 2.50
N ASN A 76 -5.79 10.40 3.58
CA ASN A 76 -4.52 9.67 3.60
C ASN A 76 -4.72 8.23 4.04
N ASN A 77 -5.79 7.57 3.59
CA ASN A 77 -5.98 6.15 3.86
C ASN A 77 -4.89 5.30 3.18
N TYR A 78 -4.78 4.03 3.56
CA TYR A 78 -3.70 3.16 3.09
C TYR A 78 -3.65 2.99 1.56
N LYS A 79 -4.80 3.03 0.86
CA LYS A 79 -4.86 2.92 -0.60
C LYS A 79 -4.26 4.16 -1.26
N ILE A 80 -4.61 5.34 -0.75
CA ILE A 80 -4.09 6.61 -1.25
C ILE A 80 -2.59 6.74 -0.97
N VAL A 81 -2.16 6.38 0.25
CA VAL A 81 -0.73 6.40 0.60
C VAL A 81 0.08 5.45 -0.31
N ALA A 82 -0.40 4.23 -0.53
CA ALA A 82 0.27 3.30 -1.43
C ALA A 82 0.32 3.81 -2.88
N GLN A 83 -0.73 4.50 -3.34
CA GLN A 83 -0.70 5.14 -4.65
C GLN A 83 0.36 6.26 -4.71
N ILE A 84 0.43 7.12 -3.69
CA ILE A 84 1.43 8.20 -3.62
C ILE A 84 2.85 7.64 -3.63
N ASN A 85 3.15 6.66 -2.77
CA ASN A 85 4.50 6.08 -2.67
C ASN A 85 4.91 5.36 -3.98
N CYS A 86 3.95 4.80 -4.71
CA CYS A 86 4.23 4.09 -5.97
C CYS A 86 4.05 4.96 -7.22
N ALA A 87 3.82 6.27 -7.07
CA ALA A 87 3.54 7.18 -8.17
C ALA A 87 4.73 7.33 -9.14
N GLU A 88 5.97 7.22 -8.65
CA GLU A 88 7.16 7.26 -9.51
C GLU A 88 7.17 6.09 -10.52
N ILE A 89 6.84 4.88 -10.04
CA ILE A 89 6.75 3.68 -10.87
C ILE A 89 5.56 3.76 -11.83
N GLU A 90 4.44 4.32 -11.37
CA GLU A 90 3.25 4.58 -12.20
C GLU A 90 3.55 5.56 -13.33
N ASN A 91 4.24 6.66 -13.03
CA ASN A 91 4.67 7.63 -14.03
C ASN A 91 5.66 7.02 -15.03
N TYR A 92 6.62 6.22 -14.54
CA TYR A 92 7.55 5.49 -15.39
C TYR A 92 6.83 4.53 -16.35
N LEU A 93 5.82 3.82 -15.87
CA LEU A 93 4.96 2.96 -16.68
C LEU A 93 4.21 3.71 -17.78
N ILE A 94 3.64 4.87 -17.46
CA ILE A 94 2.93 5.71 -18.43
C ILE A 94 3.90 6.17 -19.52
N GLN A 95 5.12 6.58 -19.16
CA GLN A 95 6.15 6.97 -20.12
C GLN A 95 6.55 5.83 -21.05
N LEU A 96 6.76 4.62 -20.51
CA LEU A 96 7.07 3.44 -21.33
C LEU A 96 5.95 3.14 -22.33
N ASN A 97 4.68 3.23 -21.90
CA ASN A 97 3.54 2.94 -22.76
C ASN A 97 3.36 3.99 -23.87
N ASN A 98 3.58 5.27 -23.55
CA ASN A 98 3.50 6.38 -24.50
C ASN A 98 4.65 6.35 -25.53
N ASN A 99 5.86 5.99 -25.09
CA ASN A 99 6.99 5.83 -25.99
C ASN A 99 6.81 4.62 -26.91
N HIS A 100 6.22 3.54 -26.40
CA HIS A 100 5.92 2.35 -27.19
C HIS A 100 4.85 2.61 -28.26
N SER A 101 3.81 3.39 -27.96
CA SER A 101 2.78 3.73 -28.96
C SER A 101 3.33 4.61 -30.09
N ILE A 102 4.21 5.57 -29.76
CA ILE A 102 4.88 6.42 -30.74
C ILE A 102 5.89 5.60 -31.57
N SER A 103 6.71 4.76 -30.93
CA SER A 103 7.68 3.92 -31.65
C SER A 103 7.01 2.90 -32.54
N GLN A 104 5.90 2.28 -32.10
CA GLN A 104 5.10 1.36 -32.90
C GLN A 104 4.40 2.07 -34.07
N PHE A 105 3.88 3.27 -33.83
CA PHE A 105 3.30 4.10 -34.88
C PHE A 105 4.32 4.38 -35.98
N TRP A 106 5.52 4.86 -35.62
CA TRP A 106 6.57 5.15 -36.59
C TRP A 106 7.16 3.90 -37.24
N SER A 107 7.35 2.79 -36.51
CA SER A 107 7.82 1.54 -37.11
C SER A 107 6.83 0.97 -38.12
N ASN A 108 5.53 1.08 -37.86
CA ASN A 108 4.49 0.65 -38.80
C ASN A 108 4.38 1.58 -40.01
N LEU A 109 4.69 2.87 -39.84
CA LEU A 109 4.73 3.84 -40.93
C LEU A 109 5.96 3.68 -41.83
N PHE A 110 7.12 3.34 -41.28
CA PHE A 110 8.38 3.28 -42.02
C PHE A 110 8.84 1.87 -42.43
N ASN A 111 8.24 0.78 -41.90
CA ASN A 111 8.51 -0.60 -42.36
C ASN A 111 7.91 -0.94 -43.74
N SER A 112 7.30 0.02 -44.45
CA SER A 112 6.79 -0.18 -45.81
C SER A 112 7.88 -0.04 -46.90
N THR A 113 9.09 0.44 -46.58
CA THR A 113 10.17 0.50 -47.57
C THR A 113 11.55 0.13 -47.01
N ASN A 114 12.09 -0.96 -47.58
CA ASN A 114 13.46 -1.47 -47.57
C ASN A 114 13.97 -2.28 -46.37
N SER A 115 14.12 -3.57 -46.64
CA SER A 115 15.15 -4.45 -46.09
C SER A 115 16.55 -3.87 -46.36
N ASN A 116 17.26 -3.48 -45.31
CA ASN A 116 18.68 -3.79 -45.13
C ASN A 116 19.07 -3.47 -43.69
N SER A 117 19.23 -4.54 -42.91
CA SER A 117 19.75 -4.55 -41.56
C SER A 117 21.23 -4.19 -41.55
N ASN A 118 21.59 -3.16 -40.78
CA ASN A 118 22.80 -3.11 -39.97
C ASN A 118 22.58 -1.98 -38.93
N SER A 119 22.04 -2.34 -37.77
CA SER A 119 21.96 -1.46 -36.61
C SER A 119 22.97 -1.93 -35.56
N ASP A 120 24.21 -1.46 -35.69
CA ASP A 120 25.05 -1.28 -34.51
C ASP A 120 24.47 -0.08 -33.75
N SER A 121 23.76 -0.36 -32.67
CA SER A 121 23.38 0.64 -31.67
C SER A 121 23.92 0.19 -30.32
N SER A 122 25.19 0.50 -30.10
CA SER A 122 25.78 0.64 -28.77
C SER A 122 25.24 1.91 -28.13
N GLU A 123 24.26 1.76 -27.24
CA GLU A 123 23.98 2.72 -26.17
C GLU A 123 23.15 2.00 -25.11
N ASP A 124 23.54 2.18 -23.85
CA ASP A 124 23.11 1.46 -22.66
C ASP A 124 21.58 1.52 -22.40
N ASN A 125 20.82 0.76 -23.18
CA ASN A 125 19.39 0.61 -23.01
C ASN A 125 19.14 -0.42 -21.90
N VAL A 126 18.96 0.07 -20.66
CA VAL A 126 18.17 -0.66 -19.67
C VAL A 126 16.78 -0.84 -20.26
N THR A 127 16.60 -1.95 -20.96
CA THR A 127 15.38 -2.34 -21.66
C THR A 127 14.39 -2.81 -20.61
N THR A 128 13.84 -1.87 -19.84
CA THR A 128 12.81 -2.20 -18.85
C THR A 128 11.52 -2.51 -19.62
N ASN A 129 11.26 -3.81 -19.77
CA ASN A 129 10.03 -4.33 -20.36
C ASN A 129 8.81 -3.72 -19.63
N PRO A 130 7.80 -3.17 -20.34
CA PRO A 130 6.58 -2.64 -19.71
C PRO A 130 5.90 -3.64 -18.77
N ASN A 131 5.98 -4.94 -19.08
CA ASN A 131 5.47 -6.00 -18.22
C ASN A 131 6.23 -6.10 -16.89
N GLN A 132 7.55 -5.85 -16.89
CA GLN A 132 8.36 -5.84 -15.68
C GLN A 132 8.04 -4.60 -14.83
N ALA A 133 7.95 -3.43 -15.45
CA ALA A 133 7.54 -2.22 -14.75
C ALA A 133 6.14 -2.37 -14.12
N LEU A 134 5.22 -3.09 -14.79
CA LEU A 134 3.87 -3.36 -14.28
C LEU A 134 3.91 -4.29 -13.07
N LYS A 135 4.75 -5.32 -13.11
CA LYS A 135 5.00 -6.19 -11.95
C LYS A 135 5.58 -5.39 -10.79
N ASN A 136 6.56 -4.52 -11.03
CA ASN A 136 7.16 -3.69 -9.99
C ASN A 136 6.13 -2.75 -9.35
N TYR A 137 5.25 -2.12 -10.14
CA TYR A 137 4.18 -1.27 -9.63
C TYR A 137 3.19 -2.05 -8.73
N LYS A 138 2.77 -3.25 -9.17
CA LYS A 138 1.90 -4.11 -8.36
C LYS A 138 2.58 -4.54 -7.06
N SER A 139 3.84 -4.95 -7.12
CA SER A 139 4.63 -5.30 -5.94
C SER A 139 4.78 -4.11 -5.00
N CYS A 140 5.06 -2.90 -5.51
CA CYS A 140 5.14 -1.68 -4.73
C CYS A 140 3.87 -1.44 -3.92
N LYS A 141 2.70 -1.52 -4.57
CA LYS A 141 1.41 -1.31 -3.90
C LYS A 141 1.17 -2.35 -2.82
N ASN A 142 1.41 -3.62 -3.12
CA ASN A 142 1.19 -4.69 -2.16
C ASN A 142 2.12 -4.56 -0.94
N LEU A 143 3.43 -4.38 -1.17
CA LEU A 143 4.42 -4.21 -0.10
C LEU A 143 4.14 -2.98 0.75
N THR A 144 3.74 -1.86 0.13
CA THR A 144 3.38 -0.64 0.85
C THR A 144 2.12 -0.84 1.69
N ILE A 145 1.07 -1.47 1.15
CA ILE A 145 -0.16 -1.77 1.90
C ILE A 145 0.15 -2.68 3.08
N ASP A 146 0.93 -3.74 2.86
CA ASP A 146 1.32 -4.68 3.91
C ASP A 146 2.12 -3.99 5.02
N GLY A 147 3.07 -3.13 4.64
CA GLY A 147 3.84 -2.33 5.60
C GLY A 147 2.96 -1.37 6.40
N LEU A 148 2.00 -0.69 5.77
CA LEU A 148 1.04 0.17 6.48
C LEU A 148 0.16 -0.61 7.46
N LYS A 149 -0.26 -1.82 7.08
CA LYS A 149 -1.03 -2.71 7.96
C LYS A 149 -0.19 -3.15 9.17
N LEU A 150 1.03 -3.61 8.94
CA LEU A 150 1.95 -4.05 10.00
C LEU A 150 2.23 -2.90 10.99
N LEU A 151 2.49 -1.71 10.47
CA LEU A 151 2.73 -0.50 11.26
C LEU A 151 1.46 0.06 11.93
N ASN A 152 0.30 -0.59 11.78
CA ASN A 152 -0.99 -0.16 12.33
C ASN A 152 -1.32 1.30 11.96
N TYR A 153 -1.01 1.69 10.72
CA TYR A 153 -1.15 3.06 10.26
C TYR A 153 -2.58 3.62 10.42
N SER A 154 -3.61 2.80 10.26
CA SER A 154 -5.01 3.20 10.47
C SER A 154 -5.33 3.65 11.90
N LYS A 155 -4.50 3.24 12.86
CA LYS A 155 -4.62 3.56 14.29
C LYS A 155 -3.60 4.60 14.76
N CYS A 156 -2.85 5.24 13.85
CA CYS A 156 -1.94 6.31 14.24
C CYS A 156 -2.67 7.34 15.11
N TYR A 157 -1.97 7.89 16.09
CA TYR A 157 -2.52 8.65 17.20
C TYR A 157 -2.68 10.15 16.91
N ASN A 158 -1.81 10.70 16.06
CA ASN A 158 -1.89 12.07 15.59
C ASN A 158 -1.28 12.21 14.19
N ILE A 159 -1.53 13.34 13.52
CA ILE A 159 -1.06 13.60 12.14
C ILE A 159 0.45 13.41 12.02
N LYS A 160 1.24 13.87 12.99
CA LYS A 160 2.71 13.78 12.96
C LYS A 160 3.17 12.33 12.96
N GLN A 161 2.57 11.47 13.80
CA GLN A 161 2.89 10.04 13.82
C GLN A 161 2.50 9.38 12.49
N CYS A 162 1.31 9.71 11.94
CA CYS A 162 0.90 9.19 10.64
C CYS A 162 1.89 9.60 9.53
N GLN A 163 2.33 10.86 9.51
CA GLN A 163 3.32 11.36 8.55
C GLN A 163 4.68 10.67 8.71
N PHE A 164 5.11 10.45 9.96
CA PHE A 164 6.35 9.73 10.26
C PHE A 164 6.31 8.30 9.71
N ILE A 165 5.22 7.56 9.95
CA ILE A 165 5.03 6.20 9.42
C ILE A 165 5.14 6.21 7.90
N ARG A 166 4.41 7.11 7.22
CA ARG A 166 4.41 7.20 5.76
C ARG A 166 5.79 7.47 5.20
N TYR A 167 6.48 8.47 5.74
CA TYR A 167 7.81 8.87 5.28
C TYR A 167 8.82 7.73 5.45
N HIS A 168 8.89 7.13 6.64
CA HIS A 168 9.87 6.08 6.90
C HIS A 168 9.54 4.78 6.16
N LEU A 169 8.27 4.47 5.94
CA LEU A 169 7.87 3.33 5.12
C LEU A 169 8.36 3.48 3.67
N ASP A 170 8.20 4.67 3.09
CA ASP A 170 8.67 4.98 1.74
C ASP A 170 10.20 4.85 1.63
N GLN A 171 10.93 5.41 2.61
CA GLN A 171 12.38 5.27 2.68
C GLN A 171 12.84 3.80 2.80
N LEU A 172 12.13 2.99 3.59
CA LEU A 172 12.42 1.55 3.69
C LEU A 172 12.16 0.82 2.38
N TYR A 173 11.11 1.20 1.65
CA TYR A 173 10.83 0.63 0.33
C TYR A 173 11.97 0.95 -0.64
N ILE A 174 12.35 2.22 -0.77
CA ILE A 174 13.43 2.67 -1.67
C ILE A 174 14.76 2.00 -1.28
N LYS A 175 15.08 1.92 0.02
CA LYS A 175 16.29 1.27 0.52
C LYS A 175 16.39 -0.20 0.08
N ASN A 176 15.30 -0.96 0.15
CA ASN A 176 15.32 -2.40 -0.09
C ASN A 176 15.09 -2.76 -1.57
N PHE A 177 14.30 -1.97 -2.31
CA PHE A 177 13.85 -2.32 -3.66
C PHE A 177 14.30 -1.35 -4.75
N GLY A 178 14.86 -0.19 -4.38
CA GLY A 178 15.15 0.93 -5.29
C GLY A 178 13.89 1.73 -5.64
N SER A 179 14.06 2.92 -6.22
CA SER A 179 12.95 3.83 -6.53
C SER A 179 11.92 3.22 -7.48
N LEU A 180 12.35 2.43 -8.47
CA LEU A 180 11.47 1.77 -9.43
C LEU A 180 11.18 0.28 -9.13
N GLY A 181 11.53 -0.20 -7.94
CA GLY A 181 11.34 -1.60 -7.58
C GLY A 181 12.22 -2.58 -8.36
N GLN A 182 13.39 -2.13 -8.85
CA GLN A 182 14.36 -2.94 -9.60
C GLN A 182 14.77 -4.21 -8.85
N ASN A 183 14.83 -4.13 -7.52
CA ASN A 183 15.46 -5.14 -6.67
C ASN A 183 14.44 -6.00 -5.90
N VAL A 184 13.21 -6.13 -6.40
CA VAL A 184 12.19 -6.99 -5.76
C VAL A 184 12.56 -8.46 -5.94
N ASN A 185 12.99 -9.10 -4.86
CA ASN A 185 13.29 -10.53 -4.77
C ASN A 185 13.06 -11.01 -3.32
N ASP A 186 12.99 -12.33 -3.11
CA ASP A 186 12.62 -12.91 -1.82
C ASP A 186 13.55 -12.48 -0.67
N LYS A 187 14.86 -12.37 -0.94
CA LYS A 187 15.86 -11.93 0.06
C LYS A 187 15.61 -10.48 0.50
N ASN A 188 15.35 -9.59 -0.45
CA ASN A 188 15.10 -8.18 -0.16
C ASN A 188 13.72 -7.97 0.48
N VAL A 189 12.73 -8.81 0.14
CA VAL A 189 11.43 -8.84 0.81
C VAL A 189 11.60 -9.26 2.27
N GLU A 190 12.40 -10.28 2.56
CA GLU A 190 12.70 -10.69 3.94
C GLU A 190 13.41 -9.57 4.73
N SER A 191 14.41 -8.92 4.12
CA SER A 191 15.10 -7.76 4.69
C SER A 191 14.14 -6.62 5.00
N TYR A 192 13.23 -6.32 4.06
CA TYR A 192 12.21 -5.29 4.23
C TYR A 192 11.30 -5.55 5.43
N TYR A 193 10.82 -6.78 5.62
CA TYR A 193 9.98 -7.10 6.79
C TYR A 193 10.76 -7.05 8.12
N LYS A 194 12.06 -7.36 8.12
CA LYS A 194 12.91 -7.16 9.31
C LYS A 194 13.08 -5.67 9.63
N ASP A 195 13.30 -4.84 8.62
CA ASP A 195 13.36 -3.38 8.79
C ASP A 195 12.00 -2.81 9.26
N LEU A 196 10.88 -3.35 8.78
CA LEU A 196 9.54 -2.97 9.21
C LEU A 196 9.27 -3.29 10.68
N ASP A 197 9.69 -4.47 11.17
CA ASP A 197 9.60 -4.83 12.59
C ASP A 197 10.38 -3.83 13.46
N GLN A 198 11.59 -3.46 13.05
CA GLN A 198 12.37 -2.44 13.76
C GLN A 198 11.70 -1.07 13.74
N LEU A 199 11.11 -0.68 12.60
CA LEU A 199 10.38 0.57 12.48
C LEU A 199 9.12 0.57 13.36
N PHE A 200 8.42 -0.56 13.46
CA PHE A 200 7.24 -0.70 14.33
C PHE A 200 7.58 -0.27 15.76
N TYR A 201 8.65 -0.82 16.34
CA TYR A 201 9.05 -0.44 17.70
C TYR A 201 9.47 1.03 17.80
N LYS A 202 10.09 1.63 16.78
CA LYS A 202 10.42 3.07 16.80
C LYS A 202 9.20 3.98 16.74
N VAL A 203 8.12 3.52 16.10
CA VAL A 203 6.88 4.29 15.95
C VAL A 203 6.01 4.23 17.20
N TRP A 204 6.03 3.07 17.88
CA TRP A 204 5.06 2.73 18.92
C TRP A 204 5.66 2.62 20.33
N LYS A 205 6.98 2.51 20.48
CA LYS A 205 7.66 2.41 21.78
C LYS A 205 8.46 3.67 22.08
#